data_AF-A0A4Q1JLU4-F1
#
_entry.id   AF-A0A4Q1JLU4-F1
#
_cell.length_a   1.000
_cell.length_b   1.000
_cell.length_c   1.000
_cell.angle_alpha   90.00
_cell.angle_beta   90.00
_cell.angle_gamma   90.00
#
_symmetry.space_group_name_H-M   'P 1'
#
loop_
_entity.id
_entity.type
_entity.pdbx_description
1 polymer ?
#
loop_
_entity_poly.entity_id
_entity_poly.type
_entity_poly.pdbx_seq_one_letter_code
_entity_poly.pdbx_strand_id
1 'polypeptide(L)'
;MNKITLINIEFLRPKRCVETYELSIMDEKEICYIYNYEDKFYRYFRTLRSLMNYLKDRIEPKIKFKEKNEMMEFLRYKNIITINQTEDGLVEVEV
;
A
#
# COMPACT_ATOMS: atom_id res chain seq x y z
N MET A 1 -10.20 -6.37 11.76
CA MET A 1 -9.59 -5.04 11.55
C MET A 1 -8.09 -5.21 11.56
N ASN A 2 -7.41 -4.58 10.63
CA ASN A 2 -5.97 -4.73 10.50
C ASN A 2 -5.24 -3.94 11.60
N LYS A 3 -4.20 -4.54 12.17
CA LYS A 3 -3.16 -3.81 12.87
C LYS A 3 -2.25 -3.17 11.82
N ILE A 4 -2.18 -1.85 11.84
CA ILE A 4 -1.41 -1.04 10.89
C ILE A 4 -0.10 -0.62 11.56
N THR A 5 1.02 -1.02 10.97
CA THR A 5 2.35 -0.66 11.46
C THR A 5 3.09 0.11 10.38
N LEU A 6 3.52 1.33 10.67
CA LEU A 6 4.40 2.08 9.78
C LEU A 6 5.82 1.53 9.92
N ILE A 7 6.35 0.98 8.84
CA ILE A 7 7.69 0.36 8.81
C ILE A 7 8.75 1.38 8.42
N ASN A 8 8.45 2.21 7.42
CA ASN A 8 9.43 3.12 6.85
C ASN A 8 8.77 4.39 6.30
N ILE A 9 9.51 5.50 6.32
CA ILE A 9 9.20 6.72 5.59
C ILE A 9 10.42 7.09 4.77
N GLU A 10 10.26 7.12 3.45
CA GLU A 10 11.28 7.60 2.52
C GLU A 10 10.88 8.96 1.95
N PHE A 11 11.65 10.00 2.26
CA PHE A 11 11.42 11.34 1.73
C PHE A 11 12.00 11.47 0.32
N LEU A 12 11.11 11.67 -0.66
CA LEU A 12 11.51 11.94 -2.04
C LEU A 12 11.85 13.41 -2.25
N ARG A 13 11.13 14.29 -1.55
CA ARG A 13 11.32 15.76 -1.50
C ARG A 13 10.77 16.29 -0.16
N PRO A 14 11.04 17.56 0.19
CA PRO A 14 10.30 18.21 1.27
C PRO A 14 8.79 18.04 1.07
N LYS A 15 8.09 17.54 2.10
CA LYS A 15 6.64 17.26 2.08
C LYS A 15 6.16 16.26 1.01
N ARG A 16 7.05 15.44 0.44
CA ARG A 16 6.65 14.31 -0.42
C ARG A 16 7.40 13.07 -0.01
N CYS A 17 6.69 12.07 0.46
CA CYS A 17 7.29 10.84 0.94
C CYS A 17 6.51 9.61 0.46
N VAL A 18 7.20 8.48 0.54
CA VAL A 18 6.58 7.16 0.47
C VAL A 18 6.60 6.57 1.87
N GLU A 19 5.43 6.26 2.38
CA GLU A 19 5.24 5.56 3.64
C GLU A 19 5.03 4.07 3.32
N THR A 20 5.76 3.20 4.01
CA THR A 20 5.61 1.74 3.88
C THR A 20 4.91 1.22 5.12
N TYR A 21 3.80 0.50 4.92
CA TYR A 21 2.98 -0.04 5.99
C TYR A 21 2.94 -1.57 5.94
N GLU A 22 3.03 -2.21 7.11
CA GLU A 22 2.60 -3.59 7.33
C GLU A 22 1.15 -3.55 7.81
N LEU A 23 0.27 -4.21 7.07
CA LEU A 23 -1.07 -4.56 7.52
C LEU A 23 -1.01 -5.99 8.02
N SER A 24 -1.49 -6.22 9.23
CA SER A 24 -1.55 -7.57 9.82
C SER A 24 -2.92 -7.86 10.39
N ILE A 25 -3.42 -9.07 10.16
CA ILE A 25 -4.64 -9.59 10.78
C ILE A 25 -4.42 -11.08 11.09
N MET A 26 -4.56 -11.45 12.37
CA MET A 26 -4.20 -12.80 12.84
C MET A 26 -2.77 -13.16 12.39
N ASP A 27 -2.59 -14.23 11.61
CA ASP A 27 -1.30 -14.69 11.09
C ASP A 27 -0.98 -14.16 9.69
N GLU A 28 -1.89 -13.40 9.07
CA GLU A 28 -1.70 -12.84 7.74
C GLU A 28 -1.05 -11.46 7.79
N LYS A 29 -0.19 -11.20 6.81
CA LYS A 29 0.53 -9.94 6.65
C LYS A 29 0.58 -9.50 5.20
N GLU A 30 0.47 -8.20 4.98
CA GLU A 30 0.68 -7.58 3.68
C GLU A 30 1.45 -6.26 3.83
N ILE A 31 2.44 -6.08 2.98
CA ILE A 31 3.15 -4.80 2.83
C ILE A 31 2.44 -3.97 1.77
N CYS A 32 2.20 -2.70 2.07
CA CYS A 32 1.70 -1.74 1.09
C CYS A 32 2.43 -0.40 1.20
N TYR A 33 2.25 0.42 0.18
CA TYR A 33 2.94 1.70 0.04
C TYR A 33 1.94 2.82 -0.16
N ILE A 34 2.15 3.93 0.55
CA ILE A 34 1.39 5.15 0.41
C ILE A 34 2.32 6.24 -0.08
N TYR A 35 2.06 6.80 -1.26
CA TYR A 35 2.66 8.07 -1.64
C TYR A 35 1.87 9.20 -1.02
N ASN A 36 2.51 9.97 -0.14
CA ASN A 36 1.97 11.17 0.49
C ASN A 36 2.52 12.41 -0.22
N TYR A 37 1.62 13.19 -0.82
CA TYR A 37 1.91 14.50 -1.37
C TYR A 37 1.33 15.58 -0.44
N GLU A 38 2.23 16.28 0.24
CA GLU A 38 1.96 17.48 1.05
C GLU A 38 0.86 17.29 2.11
N ASP A 39 0.75 16.08 2.66
CA ASP A 39 -0.26 15.67 3.64
C ASP A 39 -1.72 15.83 3.17
N LYS A 40 -1.92 15.97 1.85
CA LYS A 40 -3.21 16.29 1.21
C LYS A 40 -3.64 15.27 0.17
N PHE A 41 -2.70 14.60 -0.49
CA PHE A 41 -3.05 13.62 -1.50
C PHE A 41 -2.29 12.33 -1.25
N TYR A 42 -3.05 11.29 -0.92
CA TYR A 42 -2.54 9.97 -0.62
C TYR A 42 -2.87 9.04 -1.78
N ARG A 43 -1.88 8.29 -2.24
CA ARG A 43 -2.02 7.32 -3.32
C ARG A 43 -1.57 5.96 -2.81
N TYR A 44 -2.48 4.99 -2.88
CA TYR A 44 -2.25 3.66 -2.37
C TYR A 44 -1.70 2.73 -3.45
N PHE A 45 -0.70 1.94 -3.09
CA PHE A 45 -0.08 0.93 -3.93
C PHE A 45 0.07 -0.38 -3.17
N ARG A 46 -0.46 -1.46 -3.75
CA ARG A 46 -0.31 -2.82 -3.20
C ARG A 46 1.08 -3.40 -3.42
N THR A 47 1.78 -3.01 -4.47
CA THR A 47 3.07 -3.59 -4.83
C THR A 47 4.09 -2.50 -5.11
N LEU A 48 5.37 -2.80 -4.87
CA LEU A 48 6.46 -1.87 -5.21
C LEU A 48 6.46 -1.55 -6.70
N ARG A 49 6.14 -2.52 -7.56
CA ARG A 49 6.04 -2.32 -9.01
C ARG A 49 5.01 -1.24 -9.37
N SER A 50 3.82 -1.25 -8.78
CA SER A 50 2.80 -0.23 -9.11
C SER A 50 3.18 1.16 -8.59
N LEU A 51 3.84 1.24 -7.43
CA LEU A 51 4.46 2.48 -6.96
C LEU A 51 5.51 3.00 -7.95
N MET A 52 6.42 2.14 -8.41
CA MET A 52 7.48 2.54 -9.35
C MET A 52 6.91 3.04 -10.67
N ASN A 53 5.87 2.39 -11.19
CA ASN A 53 5.16 2.82 -12.40
C ASN A 53 4.53 4.21 -12.22
N TYR A 54 3.98 4.52 -11.04
CA TYR A 54 3.48 5.86 -10.76
C TYR A 54 4.61 6.90 -10.67
N LEU A 55 5.72 6.56 -10.00
CA LEU A 55 6.83 7.49 -9.81
C LEU A 55 7.56 7.81 -11.13
N LYS A 56 7.73 6.81 -12.00
CA LYS A 56 8.43 6.93 -13.29
C LYS A 56 7.50 7.41 -14.41
N ASP A 57 6.39 6.69 -14.61
CA ASP A 57 5.56 6.81 -15.80
C ASP A 57 4.24 7.55 -15.54
N ARG A 58 4.03 8.05 -14.31
CA ARG A 58 2.80 8.74 -13.89
C ARG A 58 1.53 7.92 -14.07
N ILE A 59 1.64 6.59 -14.07
CA ILE A 59 0.49 5.70 -14.10
C ILE A 59 -0.25 5.84 -12.77
N GLU A 60 -1.42 6.47 -12.81
CA GLU A 60 -2.22 6.76 -11.62
C GLU A 60 -2.82 5.48 -11.01
N PRO A 61 -2.77 5.30 -9.67
CA PRO A 61 -3.40 4.17 -9.03
C PRO A 61 -4.93 4.32 -9.01
N LYS A 62 -5.63 3.19 -8.85
CA LYS A 62 -7.09 3.19 -8.71
C LYS A 62 -7.56 3.78 -7.38
N ILE A 63 -6.74 3.70 -6.33
CA ILE A 63 -7.12 4.05 -4.96
C ILE A 63 -6.35 5.29 -4.50
N LYS A 64 -7.12 6.33 -4.13
CA LYS A 64 -6.61 7.66 -3.77
C LYS A 64 -7.46 8.25 -2.65
N PHE A 65 -6.85 9.09 -1.83
CA PHE A 65 -7.52 9.76 -0.71
C PHE A 65 -7.10 11.23 -0.65
N LYS A 66 -8.01 12.08 -0.18
CA LYS A 66 -7.71 13.50 0.07
C LYS A 66 -7.43 13.79 1.54
N GLU A 67 -7.79 12.85 2.41
CA GLU A 67 -7.56 12.98 3.84
C GLU A 67 -6.82 11.76 4.39
N LYS A 68 -5.98 12.01 5.40
CA LYS A 68 -5.25 10.94 6.09
C LYS A 68 -6.21 9.96 6.75
N ASN A 69 -7.32 10.45 7.31
CA ASN A 69 -8.29 9.63 8.02
C ASN A 69 -8.98 8.64 7.08
N GLU A 70 -9.39 9.07 5.88
CA GLU A 70 -9.94 8.19 4.84
C GLU A 70 -8.96 7.08 4.46
N MET A 71 -7.68 7.44 4.26
CA MET A 71 -6.62 6.49 3.95
C MET A 71 -6.44 5.47 5.08
N MET A 72 -6.37 5.94 6.33
CA MET A 72 -6.20 5.07 7.50
C MET A 72 -7.42 4.16 7.72
N GLU A 73 -8.63 4.64 7.47
CA GLU A 73 -9.85 3.85 7.53
C GLU A 73 -9.86 2.76 6.45
N PHE A 74 -9.48 3.10 5.23
CA PHE A 74 -9.31 2.11 4.17
C PHE A 74 -8.32 1.01 4.57
N LEU A 75 -7.13 1.36 5.07
CA LEU A 75 -6.12 0.38 5.49
C LEU A 75 -6.61 -0.53 6.63
N ARG A 76 -7.48 -0.04 7.51
CA ARG A 76 -8.03 -0.75 8.66
C ARG A 76 -9.01 -1.87 8.27
N TYR A 77 -9.70 -1.70 7.15
CA TYR A 77 -10.74 -2.63 6.66
C TYR A 77 -10.39 -3.32 5.34
N LYS A 78 -9.27 -2.97 4.72
CA LYS A 78 -8.80 -3.64 3.50
C LYS A 78 -8.60 -5.14 3.77
N ASN A 79 -9.17 -5.99 2.93
CA ASN A 79 -8.87 -7.42 2.92
C ASN A 79 -7.40 -7.65 2.62
N ILE A 80 -6.71 -8.33 3.53
CA ILE A 80 -5.33 -8.78 3.33
C ILE A 80 -5.39 -10.00 2.42
N ILE A 81 -4.57 -10.02 1.37
CA ILE A 81 -4.44 -11.18 0.50
C ILE A 81 -2.97 -11.56 0.53
N THR A 82 -2.68 -12.66 1.22
CA THR A 82 -1.35 -13.25 1.32
C THR A 82 -0.85 -13.60 -0.07
N ILE A 83 0.29 -13.02 -0.47
CA ILE A 83 0.98 -13.44 -1.67
C ILE A 83 1.83 -14.63 -1.25
N ASN A 84 1.31 -15.84 -1.38
CA ASN A 84 2.14 -17.03 -1.27
C ASN A 84 3.11 -16.99 -2.44
N GLN A 85 4.41 -16.85 -2.17
CA GLN A 85 5.42 -17.17 -3.17
C GLN A 85 5.31 -18.68 -3.41
N THR A 86 4.53 -19.09 -4.41
CA THR A 86 4.63 -20.43 -4.94
C THR A 86 6.00 -20.53 -5.61
N GLU A 87 6.86 -21.40 -5.08
CA GLU A 87 8.10 -21.79 -5.76
C GLU A 87 7.85 -22.54 -7.07
N ASP A 88 6.59 -22.80 -7.46
CA ASP A 88 6.26 -23.34 -8.78
C ASP A 88 4.86 -22.89 -9.23
N GLY A 89 4.81 -22.22 -10.40
CA GLY A 89 3.62 -22.16 -11.26
C GLY A 89 2.44 -21.30 -10.79
N LEU A 90 1.87 -20.56 -11.74
CA LEU A 90 0.60 -19.84 -11.58
C LEU A 90 -0.57 -20.83 -11.42
N VAL A 91 -1.27 -20.79 -10.28
CA VAL A 91 -2.67 -21.22 -10.19
C VAL A 91 -3.41 -20.27 -9.25
N GLU A 92 -4.41 -19.56 -9.77
CA GLU A 92 -5.40 -18.84 -8.95
C GLU A 92 -6.39 -19.87 -8.36
N VAL A 93 -6.66 -19.78 -7.06
CA VAL A 93 -7.76 -20.51 -6.43
C VAL A 93 -8.69 -19.47 -5.80
N GLU A 94 -9.87 -19.31 -6.39
CA GLU A 94 -11.00 -18.65 -5.75
C GLU A 94 -11.58 -19.59 -4.68
N VAL A 95 -11.84 -19.05 -3.48
CA VAL A 95 -12.66 -19.69 -2.45
C VAL A 95 -13.86 -18.79 -2.18
#